data_AF-A0A7S0KP28-F1
#
_entry.id   AF-A0A7S0KP28-F1
#
_cell.length_a   1.000
_cell.length_b   1.000
_cell.length_c   1.000
_cell.angle_alpha   90.00
_cell.angle_beta   90.00
_cell.angle_gamma   90.00
#
_symmetry.space_group_name_H-M   'P 1'
#
loop_
_entity.id
_entity.type
_entity.pdbx_description
1 polymer ?
#
loop_
_entity_poly.entity_id
_entity_poly.type
_entity_poly.pdbx_seq_one_letter_code
_entity_poly.pdbx_strand_id
1 'polypeptide(L)'
;DAEAALALVKINRPEGDSSEGRICLDLSCGPGIITTRLASGLRGYEILVASDVSEAMTRRAAEQLDSVSARSTIRPEPGAAPLPNFAAVRADVASMPFGDS
;
A
#
# COMPACT_ATOMS: atom_id res chain seq x y z
N ASP A 1 -0.69 -15.19 -2.68
CA ASP A 1 -1.89 -14.60 -3.28
C ASP A 1 -3.09 -14.54 -2.35
N ALA A 2 -3.45 -15.63 -1.66
CA ALA A 2 -4.62 -15.66 -0.78
C ALA A 2 -4.62 -14.59 0.34
N GLU A 3 -3.46 -14.30 0.95
CA GLU A 3 -3.35 -13.35 2.06
C GLU A 3 -3.64 -11.91 1.62
N ALA A 4 -3.07 -11.47 0.50
CA ALA A 4 -3.32 -10.13 -0.05
C ALA A 4 -4.79 -9.98 -0.48
N ALA A 5 -5.36 -11.01 -1.09
CA ALA A 5 -6.77 -11.01 -1.46
C ALA A 5 -7.69 -10.91 -0.22
N LEU A 6 -7.38 -11.67 0.83
CA LEU A 6 -8.13 -11.62 2.10
C LEU A 6 -7.99 -10.24 2.78
N ALA A 7 -6.79 -9.66 2.76
CA ALA A 7 -6.55 -8.32 3.29
C ALA A 7 -7.40 -7.29 2.54
N LEU A 8 -7.40 -7.31 1.20
CA LEU A 8 -8.21 -6.41 0.38
C LEU A 8 -9.72 -6.53 0.66
N VAL A 9 -10.24 -7.75 0.86
CA VAL A 9 -11.65 -7.95 1.23
C VAL A 9 -12.00 -7.27 2.55
N LYS A 10 -11.08 -7.22 3.51
CA LYS A 10 -11.28 -6.55 4.80
C LYS A 10 -11.07 -5.04 4.70
N ILE A 11 -10.05 -4.60 3.96
CA ILE A 11 -9.60 -3.20 3.87
C ILE A 11 -10.51 -2.35 2.97
N ASN A 12 -11.01 -2.92 1.88
CA ASN A 12 -11.92 -2.24 0.95
C ASN A 12 -13.39 -2.29 1.41
N ARG A 13 -13.67 -2.67 2.66
CA ARG A 13 -15.04 -2.61 3.18
C ARG A 13 -15.55 -1.16 3.06
N PRO A 14 -16.80 -0.98 2.61
CA PRO A 14 -17.44 0.32 2.60
C PRO A 14 -17.76 0.69 4.04
N GLU A 15 -16.78 1.22 4.76
CA GLU A 15 -17.07 2.03 5.94
C GLU A 15 -17.44 3.42 5.43
N GLY A 16 -18.49 4.00 6.04
CA GLY A 16 -19.32 5.07 5.47
C GLY A 16 -18.55 6.26 4.91
N ASP A 17 -19.22 7.05 4.06
CA ASP A 17 -18.68 8.21 3.34
C ASP A 17 -17.90 9.17 4.27
N SER A 18 -16.64 8.82 4.50
CA SER A 18 -15.62 9.67 5.05
C SER A 18 -15.24 10.60 3.91
N SER A 19 -15.57 11.89 4.04
CA SER A 19 -15.07 12.91 3.13
C SER A 19 -13.55 13.09 3.23
N GLU A 20 -12.91 12.50 4.24
CA GLU A 20 -11.46 12.54 4.45
C GLU A 20 -10.76 11.40 3.73
N GLY A 21 -9.63 11.73 3.08
CA GLY A 21 -8.78 10.81 2.35
C GLY A 21 -8.25 9.66 3.22
N ARG A 22 -8.31 8.43 2.71
CA ARG A 22 -7.85 7.24 3.43
C ARG A 22 -6.40 6.91 3.08
N ILE A 23 -5.62 6.53 4.09
CA ILE A 23 -4.23 6.06 3.94
C ILE A 23 -4.16 4.59 4.35
N CYS A 24 -3.51 3.77 3.51
CA CYS A 24 -3.19 2.39 3.83
C CYS A 24 -1.71 2.31 4.21
N LEU A 25 -1.41 1.67 5.35
CA LEU A 25 -0.04 1.45 5.82
C LEU A 25 0.25 -0.05 5.86
N ASP A 26 1.25 -0.47 5.09
CA ASP A 26 1.78 -1.83 5.08
C ASP A 26 3.07 -1.87 5.91
N LEU A 27 2.96 -2.39 7.15
CA LEU A 27 4.08 -2.48 8.09
C LEU A 27 4.85 -3.79 7.90
N SER A 28 6.18 -3.70 7.98
CA SER A 28 7.08 -4.81 7.66
C SER A 28 6.87 -5.31 6.23
N CYS A 29 6.80 -4.36 5.29
CA CYS A 29 6.44 -4.63 3.89
C CYS A 29 7.47 -5.52 3.18
N GLY A 30 8.67 -5.68 3.73
CA GLY A 30 9.76 -6.41 3.10
C GLY A 30 10.01 -5.87 1.69
N PRO A 31 10.29 -6.73 0.70
CA PRO A 31 10.54 -6.29 -0.67
C PRO A 31 9.29 -5.84 -1.45
N GLY A 32 8.12 -5.73 -0.82
CA GLY A 32 6.91 -5.18 -1.46
C GLY A 32 6.02 -6.18 -2.21
N ILE A 33 6.19 -7.49 -1.97
CA ILE A 33 5.44 -8.56 -2.68
C ILE A 33 3.93 -8.46 -2.40
N ILE A 34 3.54 -8.21 -1.15
CA ILE A 34 2.13 -8.04 -0.77
C ILE A 34 1.69 -6.61 -1.09
N THR A 35 2.53 -5.63 -0.81
CA THR A 35 2.29 -4.20 -1.06
C THR A 35 1.86 -3.92 -2.50
N THR A 36 2.53 -4.49 -3.49
CA THR A 36 2.15 -4.32 -4.91
C THR A 36 0.79 -4.91 -5.25
N ARG A 37 0.38 -5.98 -4.56
CA ARG A 37 -0.96 -6.57 -4.72
C ARG A 37 -2.02 -5.70 -4.07
N LEU A 38 -1.70 -5.12 -2.90
CA LEU A 38 -2.55 -4.12 -2.26
C LEU A 38 -2.72 -2.91 -3.18
N ALA A 39 -1.63 -2.35 -3.71
CA ALA A 39 -1.64 -1.22 -4.63
C ALA A 39 -2.62 -1.41 -5.80
N SER A 40 -2.61 -2.56 -6.46
CA SER A 40 -3.50 -2.85 -7.59
C SER A 40 -4.96 -3.09 -7.22
N GLY A 41 -5.25 -3.35 -5.94
CA GLY A 41 -6.58 -3.77 -5.48
C GLY A 41 -7.27 -2.79 -4.54
N LEU A 42 -6.55 -1.83 -3.96
CA LEU A 42 -7.09 -0.84 -3.03
C LEU A 42 -8.13 0.06 -3.70
N ARG A 43 -9.18 0.42 -2.96
CA ARG A 43 -10.26 1.28 -3.45
C ARG A 43 -10.59 2.36 -2.42
N GLY A 44 -10.66 3.61 -2.87
CA GLY A 44 -10.97 4.75 -2.00
C GLY A 44 -9.84 5.15 -1.05
N TYR A 45 -8.60 4.71 -1.34
CA TYR A 45 -7.39 5.15 -0.63
C TYR A 45 -6.61 6.11 -1.51
N GLU A 46 -6.15 7.21 -0.93
CA GLU A 46 -5.35 8.21 -1.61
C GLU A 46 -3.86 7.88 -1.58
N ILE A 47 -3.41 7.23 -0.50
CA ILE A 47 -2.00 6.92 -0.27
C ILE A 47 -1.86 5.48 0.23
N LEU A 48 -0.89 4.77 -0.34
CA LEU A 48 -0.34 3.52 0.20
C LEU A 48 1.11 3.78 0.65
N VAL A 49 1.37 3.57 1.94
CA VAL A 49 2.70 3.67 2.55
C VAL A 49 3.24 2.26 2.82
N ALA A 50 4.38 1.94 2.22
CA ALA A 50 5.11 0.71 2.48
C ALA A 50 6.23 1.01 3.48
N SER A 51 6.22 0.35 4.63
CA SER A 51 7.20 0.62 5.68
C SER A 51 7.92 -0.62 6.16
N ASP A 52 9.24 -0.50 6.29
CA ASP A 52 10.11 -1.55 6.81
C ASP A 52 11.28 -0.91 7.57
N VAL A 53 11.87 -1.63 8.53
CA VAL A 53 13.05 -1.18 9.26
C VAL A 53 14.30 -1.20 8.36
N SER A 54 14.29 -2.05 7.32
CA SER A 54 15.37 -2.22 6.37
C SER A 54 15.24 -1.28 5.17
N GLU A 55 16.22 -0.40 5.00
CA GLU A 55 16.31 0.50 3.85
C GLU A 55 16.38 -0.25 2.51
N ALA A 56 17.06 -1.41 2.49
CA ALA A 56 17.14 -2.23 1.30
C ALA A 56 15.77 -2.79 0.89
N MET A 57 14.90 -3.06 1.87
CA MET A 57 13.54 -3.56 1.63
C MET A 57 12.63 -2.43 1.14
N THR A 58 12.67 -1.26 1.78
CA THR A 58 11.87 -0.10 1.33
C THR A 58 12.27 0.35 -0.07
N ARG A 59 13.56 0.32 -0.43
CA ARG A 59 14.00 0.60 -1.81
C ARG A 59 13.44 -0.39 -2.82
N ARG A 60 13.51 -1.69 -2.52
CA ARG A 60 12.94 -2.74 -3.39
C ARG A 60 11.43 -2.61 -3.53
N ALA A 61 10.73 -2.28 -2.44
CA ALA A 61 9.29 -2.05 -2.46
C ALA A 61 8.93 -0.86 -3.36
N ALA A 62 9.70 0.23 -3.31
CA ALA A 62 9.52 1.38 -4.20
C ALA A 62 9.67 1.00 -5.68
N GLU A 63 10.75 0.31 -6.04
CA GLU A 63 11.00 -0.15 -7.42
C GLU A 63 9.86 -1.03 -7.96
N GLN A 64 9.29 -1.89 -7.10
CA GLN A 64 8.16 -2.74 -7.44
C GLN A 64 6.87 -1.93 -7.64
N LEU A 65 6.62 -0.90 -6.82
CA LEU A 65 5.45 -0.01 -6.93
C LEU A 65 5.53 0.92 -8.15
N ASP A 66 6.72 1.41 -8.48
CA ASP A 66 6.98 2.14 -9.73
C ASP A 66 6.64 1.26 -10.93
N SER A 67 7.02 -0.02 -10.88
CA SER A 67 6.71 -0.99 -11.92
C SER A 67 5.20 -1.29 -12.03
N VAL A 68 4.43 -1.17 -10.94
CA VAL A 68 2.95 -1.27 -10.98
C VAL A 68 2.36 -0.02 -11.64
N SER A 69 2.82 1.16 -11.23
CA SER A 69 2.39 2.45 -11.78
C SER A 69 2.63 2.52 -13.30
N ALA A 70 3.82 2.15 -13.75
CA ALA A 70 4.17 2.12 -15.17
C ALA A 70 3.34 1.12 -15.97
N ARG A 71 2.99 -0.04 -15.39
CA ARG A 71 2.11 -1.02 -16.06
C ARG A 71 0.68 -0.50 -16.18
N SER A 72 0.16 0.16 -15.15
CA SER A 72 -1.20 0.71 -15.14
C SER A 72 -1.38 1.84 -16.16
N THR A 73 -0.33 2.60 -16.48
CA THR A 73 -0.40 3.65 -17.51
C THR A 73 -0.34 3.07 -18.93
N ILE A 74 0.41 1.99 -19.16
CA ILE A 74 0.57 1.36 -20.48
C ILE A 74 -0.61 0.44 -20.81
N ARG A 75 -1.15 -0.29 -19.83
CA ARG A 75 -2.28 -1.22 -19.98
C ARG A 75 -3.29 -0.99 -18.85
N PRO A 76 -4.13 0.04 -18.98
CA PRO A 76 -5.20 0.27 -18.01
C PRO A 76 -6.23 -0.86 -18.11
N GLU A 77 -6.51 -1.51 -16.99
CA GLU A 77 -7.58 -2.49 -16.90
C GLU A 77 -8.94 -1.78 -16.88
N PRO A 78 -9.91 -2.14 -17.74
CA PRO A 78 -11.21 -1.49 -17.78
C PRO A 78 -11.94 -1.58 -16.43
N GLY A 79 -12.30 -0.44 -15.85
CA GLY A 79 -13.01 -0.37 -14.56
C GLY A 79 -12.13 -0.59 -13.33
N ALA A 80 -10.80 -0.63 -13.49
CA ALA A 80 -9.89 -0.56 -12.34
C ALA A 80 -10.01 0.79 -11.63
N ALA A 81 -9.91 0.76 -10.30
CA ALA A 81 -9.81 1.97 -9.51
C ALA A 81 -8.48 2.69 -9.81
N PRO A 82 -8.43 4.04 -9.72
CA PRO A 82 -7.16 4.75 -9.76
C PRO A 82 -6.20 4.20 -8.70
N LEU A 83 -4.93 4.06 -9.07
CA LEU A 83 -3.89 3.69 -8.11
C LEU A 83 -3.72 4.82 -7.07
N PRO A 84 -3.49 4.48 -5.79
CA PRO A 84 -3.13 5.48 -4.79
C PRO A 84 -1.73 6.05 -5.08
N ASN A 85 -1.42 7.20 -4.50
CA ASN A 85 -0.03 7.65 -4.41
C ASN A 85 0.77 6.68 -3.55
N PHE A 86 2.06 6.53 -3.86
CA PHE A 86 2.94 5.58 -3.17
C PHE A 86 4.03 6.29 -2.40
N ALA A 87 4.34 5.78 -1.22
CA ALA A 87 5.52 6.13 -0.46
C ALA A 87 6.16 4.88 0.13
N ALA A 88 7.49 4.77 0.04
CA ALA A 88 8.26 3.74 0.74
C ALA A 88 9.11 4.41 1.80
N VAL A 89 8.88 4.08 3.07
CA VAL A 89 9.44 4.81 4.21
C VAL A 89 10.13 3.84 5.15
N ARG A 90 11.43 4.06 5.40
CA ARG A 90 12.12 3.35 6.45
C ARG A 90 11.58 3.82 7.80
N ALA A 91 10.99 2.92 8.56
CA ALA A 91 10.56 3.23 9.92
C ALA A 91 10.75 2.00 10.82
N ASP A 92 11.19 2.27 12.05
CA ASP A 92 11.21 1.26 13.10
C ASP A 92 9.92 1.40 13.91
N VAL A 93 9.09 0.36 13.89
CA VAL A 93 7.82 0.32 14.62
C VAL A 93 8.04 0.56 16.12
N ALA A 94 9.17 0.10 16.68
CA ALA A 94 9.49 0.33 18.09
C ALA A 94 9.80 1.80 18.41
N SER A 95 10.11 2.61 17.40
CA SER A 95 10.39 4.05 17.53
C SER A 95 9.19 4.95 17.19
N MET A 96 8.08 4.36 16.74
CA MET A 96 6.89 5.12 16.38
C MET A 96 6.21 5.68 17.64
N PRO A 97 5.57 6.85 17.56
CA PRO A 97 4.92 7.50 18.70
C PRO A 97 3.57 6.85 19.05
N PHE A 98 3.50 5.52 18.99
CA PHE A 98 2.32 4.72 19.32
C PHE A 98 2.44 4.06 20.70
N GLY A 99 3.52 4.35 21.44
CA GLY A 99 3.67 3.88 22.82
C GLY A 99 2.55 4.43 23.71
N ASP A 100 2.05 3.59 24.61
CA ASP A 100 1.04 3.96 25.59
C ASP A 100 1.46 5.25 26.32
N SER A 101 0.60 6.26 26.24
CA SER A 101 0.70 7.47 27.07
C SER A 101 0.27 7.14 28.49
#